data_AF-A0AAP8ZUM1-F1
#
_entry.id   AF-A0AAP8ZUM1-F1
#
_cell.length_a   1.000
_cell.length_b   1.000
_cell.length_c   1.000
_cell.angle_alpha   90.00
_cell.angle_beta   90.00
_cell.angle_gamma   90.00
#
_symmetry.space_group_name_H-M   'P 1'
#
loop_
_entity.id
_entity.type
_entity.pdbx_description
1 polymer ?
#
loop_
_entity_poly.entity_id
_entity_poly.type
_entity_poly.pdbx_seq_one_letter_code
_entity_poly.pdbx_strand_id
1 'polypeptide(L)'
;MKGRILFILIIHAMIATACVNSKNKKTDQNEPLVMAGKTVERALQLAGANRNNPDSLALAIELIDGAIVLVDQSQTSDDDKSWFYHTLYGQKSQIQCCQGKFDTALATLDDAEVKYGAFWMNWFLKAIISDFTGDTASANLNYEKVIDYCDSNLKETDQNTQEYLNMLVTCITAKVNRYGKETVKEDIEMLKARKDYTEGSPVYHVVIGFEDWDKEIYFKSLWGIKE
;
A
#
# COMPACT_ATOMS: atom_id res chain seq x y z
N MET A 1 -2.80 -20.01 6.77
CA MET A 1 -2.87 -18.71 6.06
C MET A 1 -2.78 -17.50 7.00
N LYS A 2 -1.77 -17.40 7.89
CA LYS A 2 -1.66 -16.28 8.86
C LYS A 2 -0.64 -15.18 8.47
N GLY A 3 0.10 -15.34 7.37
CA GLY A 3 1.14 -14.39 6.93
C GLY A 3 0.81 -13.53 5.69
N ARG A 4 -0.18 -13.91 4.87
CA ARG A 4 -0.40 -13.30 3.54
C ARG A 4 -1.26 -12.02 3.55
N ILE A 5 -2.30 -11.98 4.38
CA ILE A 5 -3.17 -10.80 4.61
C ILE A 5 -2.38 -9.63 5.22
N LEU A 6 -1.25 -9.94 5.85
CA LEU A 6 -0.41 -8.99 6.57
C LEU A 6 0.38 -8.09 5.61
N PHE A 7 0.59 -8.48 4.35
CA PHE A 7 1.63 -7.87 3.51
C PHE A 7 1.31 -6.45 3.02
N ILE A 8 0.10 -6.21 2.50
CA ILE A 8 -0.32 -4.86 2.09
C ILE A 8 -0.61 -3.97 3.31
N LEU A 9 -1.16 -4.53 4.38
CA LEU A 9 -1.45 -3.77 5.60
C LEU A 9 -0.20 -3.39 6.40
N ILE A 10 0.84 -4.24 6.42
CA ILE A 10 2.13 -3.93 7.06
C ILE A 10 2.84 -2.80 6.32
N ILE A 11 2.90 -2.85 4.99
CA ILE A 11 3.54 -1.81 4.18
C ILE A 11 2.87 -0.44 4.41
N HIS A 12 1.53 -0.39 4.44
CA HIS A 12 0.80 0.88 4.64
C HIS A 12 0.77 1.37 6.10
N ALA A 13 0.71 0.47 7.09
CA ALA A 13 0.70 0.85 8.50
C ALA A 13 2.06 1.44 8.94
N MET A 14 3.17 0.88 8.46
CA MET A 14 4.52 1.36 8.83
C MET A 14 4.86 2.73 8.21
N ILE A 15 4.31 3.02 7.04
CA ILE A 15 4.43 4.30 6.32
C ILE A 15 3.81 5.46 7.14
N ALA A 16 2.57 5.29 7.64
CA ALA A 16 1.93 6.32 8.45
C ALA A 16 2.65 6.59 9.80
N THR A 17 3.21 5.55 10.44
CA THR A 17 3.88 5.68 11.75
C THR A 17 5.30 6.24 11.65
N ALA A 18 6.01 6.00 10.54
CA ALA A 18 7.39 6.48 10.35
C ALA A 18 7.47 8.00 10.11
N CYS A 19 6.51 8.58 9.38
CA CYS A 19 6.54 10.01 9.06
C CYS A 19 6.09 10.93 10.21
N VAL A 20 5.19 10.47 11.10
CA VAL A 20 4.82 11.24 12.30
C VAL A 20 5.98 11.33 13.31
N ASN A 21 6.91 10.37 13.28
CA ASN A 21 8.02 10.28 14.23
C ASN A 21 9.35 10.87 13.74
N SER A 22 9.52 11.11 12.44
CA SER A 22 10.86 11.39 11.90
C SER A 22 11.29 12.87 11.92
N LYS A 23 10.38 13.86 11.96
CA LYS A 23 10.80 15.28 12.02
C LYS A 23 9.85 16.15 12.86
N ASN A 24 10.44 16.87 13.81
CA ASN A 24 9.86 17.90 14.69
C ASN A 24 9.11 17.42 15.95
N LYS A 25 9.91 17.00 16.95
CA LYS A 25 9.47 16.74 18.34
C LYS A 25 9.06 17.98 19.15
N LYS A 26 8.95 19.18 18.57
CA LYS A 26 8.66 20.40 19.33
C LYS A 26 8.01 21.50 18.48
N THR A 27 6.69 21.44 18.26
CA THR A 27 5.82 22.62 18.09
C THR A 27 4.36 22.17 17.98
N ASP A 28 3.43 22.93 18.59
CA ASP A 28 1.97 22.77 18.44
C ASP A 28 1.47 22.87 16.97
N GLN A 29 2.38 23.14 16.03
CA GLN A 29 2.14 23.32 14.59
C GLN A 29 1.92 22.00 13.82
N ASN A 30 2.24 20.85 14.42
CA ASN A 30 2.01 19.52 13.82
C ASN A 30 0.78 18.81 14.38
N GLU A 31 -0.01 19.46 15.24
CA GLU A 31 -1.19 18.86 15.87
C GLU A 31 -2.20 18.29 14.85
N PRO A 32 -2.52 18.98 13.73
CA PRO A 32 -3.40 18.42 12.70
C PRO A 32 -2.86 17.12 12.09
N LEU A 33 -1.57 17.00 11.85
CA LEU A 33 -0.95 15.78 11.30
C LEU A 33 -0.94 14.63 12.30
N VAL A 34 -0.66 14.94 13.57
CA VAL A 34 -0.74 13.93 14.64
C VAL A 34 -2.17 13.42 14.79
N MET A 35 -3.16 14.32 14.71
CA MET A 35 -4.58 13.94 14.72
C MET A 35 -4.96 13.13 13.48
N ALA A 36 -4.49 13.52 12.29
CA ALA A 36 -4.71 12.77 11.05
C ALA A 36 -4.17 11.34 11.19
N GLY A 37 -2.92 11.19 11.65
CA GLY A 37 -2.30 9.88 11.87
C GLY A 37 -3.08 8.99 12.84
N LYS A 38 -3.52 9.53 13.99
CA LYS A 38 -4.35 8.78 14.95
C LYS A 38 -5.72 8.41 14.39
N THR A 39 -6.32 9.31 13.59
CA THR A 39 -7.62 9.10 12.95
C THR A 39 -7.55 7.97 11.94
N VAL A 40 -6.49 7.95 11.13
CA VAL A 40 -6.18 6.87 10.18
C VAL A 40 -5.97 5.55 10.90
N GLU A 41 -5.16 5.52 11.95
CA GLU A 41 -4.92 4.30 12.72
C GLU A 41 -6.24 3.72 13.23
N ARG A 42 -7.13 4.58 13.73
CA ARG A 42 -8.46 4.17 14.19
C ARG A 42 -9.33 3.64 13.04
N ALA A 43 -9.31 4.29 11.89
CA ALA A 43 -10.02 3.84 10.70
C ALA A 43 -9.56 2.45 10.26
N LEU A 44 -8.24 2.21 10.20
CA LEU A 44 -7.65 0.94 9.81
C LEU A 44 -7.95 -0.17 10.81
N GLN A 45 -7.90 0.12 12.12
CA GLN A 45 -8.30 -0.83 13.15
C GLN A 45 -9.78 -1.19 13.03
N LEU A 46 -10.65 -0.21 12.80
CA LEU A 46 -12.09 -0.41 12.64
C LEU A 46 -12.38 -1.28 11.41
N ALA A 47 -11.80 -0.95 10.25
CA ALA A 47 -11.96 -1.71 9.02
C ALA A 47 -11.38 -3.13 9.15
N GLY A 48 -10.19 -3.27 9.77
CA GLY A 48 -9.52 -4.54 9.95
C GLY A 48 -10.27 -5.50 10.87
N ALA A 49 -10.83 -5.01 11.98
CA ALA A 49 -11.61 -5.82 12.91
C ALA A 49 -13.01 -6.18 12.39
N ASN A 50 -13.56 -5.38 11.47
CA ASN A 50 -14.95 -5.48 11.02
C ASN A 50 -15.08 -5.53 9.49
N ARG A 51 -14.19 -6.26 8.81
CA ARG A 51 -14.13 -6.32 7.33
C ARG A 51 -15.42 -6.74 6.62
N ASN A 52 -16.35 -7.39 7.33
CA ASN A 52 -17.62 -7.85 6.78
C ASN A 52 -18.82 -7.00 7.24
N ASN A 53 -18.58 -5.87 7.92
CA ASN A 53 -19.61 -4.98 8.42
C ASN A 53 -19.62 -3.67 7.60
N PRO A 54 -20.64 -3.47 6.72
CA PRO A 54 -20.69 -2.31 5.84
C PRO A 54 -20.66 -0.96 6.58
N ASP A 55 -21.35 -0.86 7.73
CA ASP A 55 -21.44 0.37 8.53
C ASP A 55 -20.08 0.74 9.13
N SER A 56 -19.33 -0.26 9.63
CA SER A 56 -17.98 -0.07 10.17
C SER A 56 -17.01 0.36 9.08
N LEU A 57 -17.14 -0.20 7.87
CA LEU A 57 -16.33 0.20 6.72
C LEU A 57 -16.70 1.61 6.23
N ALA A 58 -17.98 1.99 6.27
CA ALA A 58 -18.43 3.34 5.94
C ALA A 58 -17.86 4.37 6.93
N LEU A 59 -17.97 4.10 8.23
CA LEU A 59 -17.38 4.94 9.27
C LEU A 59 -15.84 5.02 9.13
N ALA A 60 -15.17 3.93 8.77
CA ALA A 60 -13.73 3.97 8.52
C ALA A 60 -13.37 4.89 7.34
N ILE A 61 -14.16 4.91 6.27
CA ILE A 61 -13.99 5.85 5.15
C ILE A 61 -14.19 7.29 5.60
N GLU A 62 -15.24 7.57 6.39
CA GLU A 62 -15.49 8.92 6.93
C GLU A 62 -14.32 9.41 7.81
N LEU A 63 -13.71 8.52 8.59
CA LEU A 63 -12.52 8.83 9.38
C LEU A 63 -11.32 9.16 8.48
N ILE A 64 -11.10 8.42 7.39
CA ILE A 64 -10.04 8.76 6.42
C ILE A 64 -10.32 10.11 5.76
N ASP A 65 -11.56 10.41 5.38
CA ASP A 65 -11.92 11.70 4.81
C ASP A 65 -11.67 12.85 5.80
N GLY A 66 -11.98 12.64 7.09
CA GLY A 66 -11.60 13.58 8.16
C GLY A 66 -10.09 13.76 8.29
N ALA A 67 -9.30 12.68 8.16
CA ALA A 67 -7.85 12.75 8.18
C ALA A 67 -7.28 13.52 6.99
N ILE A 68 -7.84 13.37 5.78
CA ILE A 68 -7.46 14.16 4.59
C ILE A 68 -7.64 15.66 4.86
N VAL A 69 -8.80 16.06 5.42
CA VAL A 69 -9.06 17.46 5.79
C VAL A 69 -8.05 17.97 6.83
N LEU A 70 -7.65 17.14 7.79
CA LEU A 70 -6.63 17.51 8.78
C LEU A 70 -5.24 17.70 8.15
N VAL A 71 -4.89 16.90 7.14
CA VAL A 71 -3.65 17.11 6.36
C VAL A 71 -3.74 18.39 5.54
N ASP A 72 -4.89 18.71 4.92
CA ASP A 72 -5.10 19.98 4.21
C ASP A 72 -4.89 21.20 5.12
N GLN A 73 -5.27 21.09 6.40
CA GLN A 73 -5.11 22.15 7.41
C GLN A 73 -3.69 22.27 7.97
N SER A 74 -2.81 21.32 7.69
CA SER A 74 -1.43 21.34 8.20
C SER A 74 -0.53 22.34 7.46
N GLN A 75 0.46 22.88 8.16
CA GLN A 75 1.47 23.79 7.58
C GLN A 75 2.71 23.07 7.05
N THR A 76 2.65 21.76 6.76
CA THR A 76 3.78 21.03 6.19
C THR A 76 4.04 21.38 4.73
N SER A 77 5.26 21.07 4.29
CA SER A 77 5.69 21.25 2.90
C SER A 77 4.77 20.50 1.94
N ASP A 78 4.63 21.02 0.72
CA ASP A 78 3.80 20.41 -0.32
C ASP A 78 4.30 19.01 -0.71
N ASP A 79 5.62 18.79 -0.64
CA ASP A 79 6.25 17.50 -0.91
C ASP A 79 5.89 16.45 0.16
N ASP A 80 5.98 16.80 1.46
CA ASP A 80 5.60 15.90 2.55
C ASP A 80 4.10 15.58 2.48
N LYS A 81 3.28 16.57 2.12
CA LYS A 81 1.83 16.43 1.98
C LYS A 81 1.44 15.44 0.89
N SER A 82 2.07 15.50 -0.28
CA SER A 82 1.76 14.61 -1.41
C SER A 82 1.82 13.13 -0.99
N TRP A 83 2.87 12.74 -0.28
CA TRP A 83 3.04 11.35 0.18
C TRP A 83 1.98 10.90 1.20
N PHE A 84 1.59 11.79 2.12
CA PHE A 84 0.50 11.52 3.06
C PHE A 84 -0.83 11.33 2.32
N TYR A 85 -1.14 12.18 1.34
CA TYR A 85 -2.38 12.03 0.57
C TYR A 85 -2.40 10.72 -0.20
N HIS A 86 -1.32 10.36 -0.90
CA HIS A 86 -1.29 9.09 -1.59
C HIS A 86 -1.54 7.90 -0.66
N THR A 87 -0.96 7.92 0.54
CA THR A 87 -1.21 6.90 1.57
C THR A 87 -2.69 6.86 1.99
N LEU A 88 -3.30 8.03 2.27
CA LEU A 88 -4.70 8.13 2.70
C LEU A 88 -5.67 7.66 1.62
N TYR A 89 -5.48 8.11 0.38
CA TYR A 89 -6.32 7.70 -0.75
C TYR A 89 -6.13 6.21 -1.08
N GLY A 90 -4.91 5.68 -0.97
CA GLY A 90 -4.64 4.25 -1.08
C GLY A 90 -5.38 3.42 -0.02
N GLN A 91 -5.38 3.87 1.24
CA GLN A 91 -6.13 3.22 2.32
C GLN A 91 -7.65 3.31 2.10
N LYS A 92 -8.17 4.48 1.69
CA LYS A 92 -9.59 4.64 1.35
C LYS A 92 -10.01 3.68 0.24
N SER A 93 -9.22 3.59 -0.82
CA SER A 93 -9.42 2.67 -1.95
C SER A 93 -9.50 1.21 -1.48
N GLN A 94 -8.58 0.77 -0.61
CA GLN A 94 -8.61 -0.60 -0.06
C GLN A 94 -9.87 -0.88 0.78
N ILE A 95 -10.34 0.08 1.58
CA ILE A 95 -11.57 -0.09 2.36
C ILE A 95 -12.79 -0.17 1.43
N GLN A 96 -12.81 0.63 0.35
CA GLN A 96 -13.85 0.53 -0.68
C GLN A 96 -13.82 -0.83 -1.40
N CYS A 97 -12.65 -1.41 -1.66
CA CYS A 97 -12.54 -2.79 -2.15
C CYS A 97 -13.13 -3.81 -1.16
N CYS A 98 -12.92 -3.63 0.15
CA CYS A 98 -13.55 -4.49 1.17
C CYS A 98 -15.09 -4.37 1.15
N GLN A 99 -15.64 -3.24 0.70
CA GLN A 99 -17.08 -3.05 0.48
C GLN A 99 -17.56 -3.61 -0.87
N GLY A 100 -16.68 -4.20 -1.69
CA GLY A 100 -16.98 -4.64 -3.06
C GLY A 100 -17.15 -3.47 -4.06
N LYS A 101 -16.78 -2.24 -3.69
CA LYS A 101 -16.94 -1.04 -4.52
C LYS A 101 -15.68 -0.76 -5.34
N PHE A 102 -15.32 -1.68 -6.24
CA PHE A 102 -14.08 -1.61 -7.01
C PHE A 102 -14.00 -0.38 -7.95
N ASP A 103 -15.09 -0.01 -8.61
CA ASP A 103 -15.10 1.18 -9.49
C ASP A 103 -14.87 2.47 -8.69
N THR A 104 -15.47 2.58 -7.50
CA THR A 104 -15.25 3.71 -6.59
C THR A 104 -13.81 3.73 -6.06
N ALA A 105 -13.23 2.55 -5.81
CA ALA A 105 -11.85 2.39 -5.38
C ALA A 105 -10.86 2.86 -6.46
N LEU A 106 -11.13 2.56 -7.74
CA LEU A 106 -10.34 3.04 -8.87
C LEU A 106 -10.47 4.56 -9.04
N ALA A 107 -11.69 5.10 -9.04
CA ALA A 107 -11.93 6.54 -9.15
C ALA A 107 -11.24 7.33 -8.02
N THR A 108 -11.22 6.79 -6.80
CA THR A 108 -10.50 7.39 -5.66
C THR A 108 -8.99 7.49 -5.93
N LEU A 109 -8.39 6.48 -6.58
CA LEU A 109 -6.97 6.50 -6.95
C LEU A 109 -6.68 7.44 -8.12
N ASP A 110 -7.61 7.54 -9.09
CA ASP A 110 -7.53 8.51 -10.19
C ASP A 110 -7.55 9.95 -9.67
N ASP A 111 -8.49 10.27 -8.77
CA ASP A 111 -8.59 11.60 -8.16
C ASP A 111 -7.30 11.97 -7.41
N ALA A 112 -6.71 11.02 -6.68
CA ALA A 112 -5.45 11.22 -5.99
C ALA A 112 -4.30 11.52 -6.97
N GLU A 113 -4.23 10.80 -8.09
CA GLU A 113 -3.20 11.00 -9.11
C GLU A 113 -3.33 12.36 -9.80
N VAL A 114 -4.57 12.78 -10.13
CA VAL A 114 -4.83 14.09 -10.73
C VAL A 114 -4.44 15.23 -9.78
N LYS A 115 -4.74 15.08 -8.48
CA LYS A 115 -4.56 16.14 -7.49
C LYS A 115 -3.13 16.24 -6.95
N TYR A 116 -2.46 15.10 -6.74
CA TYR A 116 -1.18 15.02 -6.03
C TYR A 116 -0.02 14.46 -6.85
N GLY A 117 -0.32 14.00 -8.07
CA GLY A 117 0.66 13.51 -9.03
C GLY A 117 0.82 12.00 -9.02
N ALA A 118 1.81 11.55 -9.76
CA ALA A 118 2.12 10.14 -9.94
C ALA A 118 2.66 9.50 -8.65
N PHE A 119 2.08 8.37 -8.23
CA PHE A 119 2.62 7.57 -7.12
C PHE A 119 2.50 6.08 -7.38
N TRP A 120 3.62 5.39 -7.28
CA TRP A 120 3.75 3.99 -7.68
C TRP A 120 2.86 3.04 -6.88
N MET A 121 2.64 3.28 -5.58
CA MET A 121 1.71 2.44 -4.79
C MET A 121 0.27 2.58 -5.29
N ASN A 122 -0.15 3.76 -5.73
CA ASN A 122 -1.50 3.97 -6.25
C ASN A 122 -1.67 3.25 -7.60
N TRP A 123 -0.66 3.30 -8.47
CA TRP A 123 -0.65 2.48 -9.69
C TRP A 123 -0.67 0.99 -9.39
N PHE A 124 0.08 0.55 -8.38
CA PHE A 124 0.06 -0.86 -7.97
C PHE A 124 -1.31 -1.30 -7.46
N LEU A 125 -1.98 -0.47 -6.66
CA LEU A 125 -3.36 -0.74 -6.21
C LEU A 125 -4.33 -0.76 -7.39
N LYS A 126 -4.25 0.20 -8.32
CA LYS A 126 -5.03 0.17 -9.57
C LYS A 126 -4.82 -1.14 -10.32
N ALA A 127 -3.56 -1.57 -10.46
CA ALA A 127 -3.21 -2.80 -11.18
C ALA A 127 -3.89 -4.02 -10.54
N ILE A 128 -3.76 -4.20 -9.23
CA ILE A 128 -4.37 -5.33 -8.50
C ILE A 128 -5.90 -5.28 -8.58
N ILE A 129 -6.52 -4.10 -8.43
CA ILE A 129 -7.97 -3.95 -8.50
C ILE A 129 -8.46 -4.33 -9.91
N SER A 130 -7.86 -3.77 -10.97
CA SER A 130 -8.22 -4.09 -12.35
C SER A 130 -8.01 -5.57 -12.68
N ASP A 131 -6.92 -6.16 -12.19
CA ASP A 131 -6.61 -7.58 -12.41
C ASP A 131 -7.66 -8.47 -11.74
N PHE A 132 -8.03 -8.14 -10.50
CA PHE A 132 -9.07 -8.83 -9.77
C PHE A 132 -10.46 -8.71 -10.43
N THR A 133 -10.80 -7.55 -10.98
CA THR A 133 -12.09 -7.33 -11.67
C THR A 133 -12.10 -7.84 -13.11
N GLY A 134 -10.98 -8.34 -13.63
CA GLY A 134 -10.86 -8.92 -14.96
C GLY A 134 -10.48 -7.92 -16.07
N ASP A 135 -10.24 -6.65 -15.75
CA ASP A 135 -9.69 -5.68 -16.70
C ASP A 135 -8.17 -5.85 -16.85
N THR A 136 -7.81 -6.84 -17.66
CA THR A 136 -6.42 -7.23 -17.90
C THR A 136 -5.60 -6.13 -18.58
N ALA A 137 -6.23 -5.30 -19.42
CA ALA A 137 -5.52 -4.24 -20.15
C ALA A 137 -5.07 -3.13 -19.20
N SER A 138 -5.98 -2.63 -18.35
CA SER A 138 -5.65 -1.64 -17.33
C SER A 138 -4.71 -2.20 -16.26
N ALA A 139 -4.90 -3.47 -15.88
CA ALA A 139 -4.00 -4.15 -14.95
C ALA A 139 -2.55 -4.15 -15.46
N ASN A 140 -2.36 -4.64 -16.69
CA ASN A 140 -1.03 -4.72 -17.30
C ASN A 140 -0.40 -3.34 -17.45
N LEU A 141 -1.13 -2.34 -17.94
CA LEU A 141 -0.62 -0.97 -18.07
C LEU A 141 -0.10 -0.44 -16.72
N ASN A 142 -0.85 -0.64 -15.64
CA ASN A 142 -0.43 -0.15 -14.34
C ASN A 142 0.71 -0.98 -13.72
N TYR A 143 0.77 -2.29 -13.94
CA TYR A 143 1.94 -3.07 -13.52
C TYR A 143 3.22 -2.59 -14.21
N GLU A 144 3.19 -2.35 -15.52
CA GLU A 144 4.36 -1.84 -16.28
C GLU A 144 4.81 -0.48 -15.72
N LYS A 145 3.88 0.45 -15.46
CA LYS A 145 4.20 1.74 -14.82
C LYS A 145 4.91 1.59 -13.47
N VAL A 146 4.43 0.66 -12.65
CA VAL A 146 5.05 0.37 -11.33
C VAL A 146 6.45 -0.20 -11.50
N ILE A 147 6.62 -1.13 -12.45
CA ILE A 147 7.91 -1.77 -12.74
C ILE A 147 8.92 -0.74 -13.23
N ASP A 148 8.55 0.09 -14.21
CA ASP A 148 9.41 1.16 -14.75
C ASP A 148 9.84 2.16 -13.66
N TYR A 149 8.88 2.55 -12.80
CA TYR A 149 9.18 3.43 -11.67
C TYR A 149 10.16 2.78 -10.70
N CYS A 150 9.91 1.52 -10.29
CA CYS A 150 10.75 0.83 -9.32
C CYS A 150 12.16 0.57 -9.87
N ASP A 151 12.29 0.10 -11.12
CA ASP A 151 13.59 -0.18 -11.74
C ASP A 151 14.46 1.09 -11.89
N SER A 152 13.83 2.26 -11.99
CA SER A 152 14.51 3.56 -12.00
C SER A 152 14.92 4.00 -10.60
N ASN A 153 14.01 3.95 -9.63
CA ASN A 153 14.20 4.54 -8.29
C ASN A 153 14.95 3.62 -7.31
N LEU A 154 14.89 2.30 -7.47
CA LEU A 154 15.60 1.36 -6.59
C LEU A 154 17.13 1.53 -6.67
N LYS A 155 17.67 2.04 -7.77
CA LYS A 155 19.11 2.32 -7.93
C LYS A 155 19.58 3.52 -7.11
N GLU A 156 18.66 4.43 -6.81
CA GLU A 156 18.93 5.71 -6.15
C GLU A 156 18.51 5.69 -4.66
N THR A 157 17.70 4.70 -4.26
CA THR A 157 17.20 4.56 -2.88
C THR A 157 18.18 3.74 -2.03
N ASP A 158 18.50 4.21 -0.81
CA ASP A 158 19.38 3.47 0.11
C ASP A 158 18.77 2.11 0.49
N GLN A 159 19.50 1.03 0.18
CA GLN A 159 19.12 -0.36 0.37
C GLN A 159 18.81 -0.75 1.83
N ASN A 160 19.29 0.05 2.78
CA ASN A 160 19.07 -0.16 4.21
C ASN A 160 17.76 0.47 4.71
N THR A 161 17.01 1.18 3.86
CA THR A 161 15.77 1.84 4.24
C THR A 161 14.55 0.94 4.09
N GLN A 162 13.51 1.23 4.87
CA GLN A 162 12.21 0.57 4.72
C GLN A 162 11.54 0.93 3.38
N GLU A 163 11.77 2.14 2.88
CA GLU A 163 11.28 2.58 1.58
C GLU A 163 11.82 1.70 0.45
N TYR A 164 13.13 1.44 0.45
CA TYR A 164 13.74 0.51 -0.49
C TYR A 164 13.09 -0.87 -0.43
N LEU A 165 12.91 -1.42 0.78
CA LEU A 165 12.27 -2.73 0.93
C LEU A 165 10.83 -2.73 0.41
N ASN A 166 10.03 -1.70 0.73
CA ASN A 166 8.66 -1.57 0.25
C ASN A 166 8.58 -1.49 -1.28
N MET A 167 9.47 -0.70 -1.89
CA MET A 167 9.55 -0.53 -3.34
C MET A 167 10.01 -1.83 -4.02
N LEU A 168 11.03 -2.50 -3.46
CA LEU A 168 11.55 -3.76 -3.99
C LEU A 168 10.47 -4.83 -3.97
N VAL A 169 9.78 -5.02 -2.84
CA VAL A 169 8.77 -6.07 -2.77
C VAL A 169 7.57 -5.77 -3.67
N THR A 170 7.16 -4.51 -3.80
CA THR A 170 6.11 -4.17 -4.74
C THR A 170 6.54 -4.39 -6.19
N CYS A 171 7.77 -4.04 -6.55
CA CYS A 171 8.33 -4.31 -7.87
C CYS A 171 8.26 -5.81 -8.18
N ILE A 172 8.73 -6.66 -7.27
CA ILE A 172 8.69 -8.11 -7.43
C ILE A 172 7.24 -8.60 -7.56
N THR A 173 6.33 -8.09 -6.72
CA THR A 173 4.92 -8.49 -6.78
C THR A 173 4.26 -8.08 -8.09
N ALA A 174 4.57 -6.88 -8.60
CA ALA A 174 4.10 -6.40 -9.89
C ALA A 174 4.63 -7.30 -11.03
N LYS A 175 5.93 -7.59 -11.03
CA LYS A 175 6.56 -8.50 -12.01
C LYS A 175 5.97 -9.92 -11.95
N VAL A 176 5.73 -10.47 -10.75
CA VAL A 176 5.09 -11.78 -10.56
C VAL A 176 3.69 -11.79 -11.16
N ASN A 177 2.86 -10.78 -10.85
CA ASN A 177 1.49 -10.72 -11.35
C ASN A 177 1.41 -10.48 -12.86
N ARG A 178 2.39 -9.79 -13.41
CA ARG A 178 2.44 -9.37 -14.82
C ARG A 178 3.07 -10.42 -15.75
N TYR A 179 4.18 -11.03 -15.33
CA TYR A 179 5.00 -11.92 -16.16
C TYR A 179 5.05 -13.36 -15.63
N GLY A 180 4.64 -13.58 -14.38
CA GLY A 180 4.70 -14.87 -13.70
C GLY A 180 5.87 -14.98 -12.72
N LYS A 181 5.79 -15.96 -11.83
CA LYS A 181 6.80 -16.16 -10.77
C LYS A 181 8.17 -16.57 -11.33
N GLU A 182 8.22 -17.38 -12.39
CA GLU A 182 9.49 -17.90 -12.92
C GLU A 182 10.39 -16.78 -13.47
N THR A 183 9.81 -15.71 -13.99
CA THR A 183 10.56 -14.56 -14.54
C THR A 183 11.17 -13.66 -13.47
N VAL A 184 10.80 -13.81 -12.19
CA VAL A 184 11.30 -12.98 -11.07
C VAL A 184 12.20 -13.75 -10.10
N LYS A 185 12.60 -14.97 -10.47
CA LYS A 185 13.35 -15.86 -9.57
C LYS A 185 14.62 -15.19 -9.04
N GLU A 186 15.33 -14.45 -9.89
CA GLU A 186 16.54 -13.71 -9.50
C GLU A 186 16.23 -12.61 -8.47
N ASP A 187 15.12 -11.88 -8.63
CA ASP A 187 14.71 -10.86 -7.67
C ASP A 187 14.33 -11.46 -6.30
N ILE A 188 13.73 -12.65 -6.27
CA ILE A 188 13.44 -13.39 -5.03
C ILE A 188 14.74 -13.85 -4.35
N GLU A 189 15.73 -14.32 -5.12
CA GLU A 189 17.04 -14.66 -4.58
C GLU A 189 17.77 -13.43 -4.03
N MET A 190 17.62 -12.26 -4.66
CA MET A 190 18.12 -10.99 -4.10
C MET A 190 17.49 -10.66 -2.74
N LEU A 191 16.20 -10.93 -2.53
CA LEU A 191 15.57 -10.77 -1.22
C LEU A 191 16.17 -11.70 -0.17
N LYS A 192 16.44 -12.96 -0.52
CA LYS A 192 17.09 -13.93 0.38
C LYS A 192 18.52 -13.55 0.76
N ALA A 193 19.24 -12.88 -0.15
CA ALA A 193 20.61 -12.45 0.07
C ALA A 193 20.75 -11.24 1.01
N ARG A 194 19.63 -10.61 1.41
CA ARG A 194 19.67 -9.47 2.33
C ARG A 194 20.05 -9.91 3.75
N LYS A 195 20.79 -9.04 4.46
CA LYS A 195 21.24 -9.28 5.85
C LYS A 195 20.10 -9.47 6.87
N ASP A 196 18.92 -8.92 6.59
CA ASP A 196 17.74 -8.97 7.45
C ASP A 196 16.84 -10.19 7.14
N TYR A 197 17.18 -11.01 6.15
CA TYR A 197 16.55 -12.31 5.92
C TYR A 197 16.96 -13.30 7.02
N THR A 198 16.14 -13.35 8.05
CA THR A 198 16.25 -14.28 9.19
C THR A 198 14.92 -14.97 9.41
N GLU A 199 14.92 -16.21 9.91
CA GLU A 199 13.68 -16.95 10.16
C GLU A 199 12.73 -16.15 11.06
N GLY A 200 11.47 -15.99 10.64
CA GLY A 200 10.47 -15.18 11.33
C GLY A 200 10.54 -13.67 11.10
N SER A 201 11.51 -13.17 10.31
CA SER A 201 11.54 -11.77 9.90
C SER A 201 10.45 -11.43 8.87
N PRO A 202 10.09 -10.14 8.71
CA PRO A 202 9.21 -9.70 7.64
C PRO A 202 9.72 -10.13 6.25
N VAL A 203 11.03 -10.00 5.99
CA VAL A 203 11.66 -10.41 4.71
C VAL A 203 11.51 -11.91 4.49
N TYR A 204 11.65 -12.72 5.54
CA TYR A 204 11.44 -14.16 5.46
C TYR A 204 10.01 -14.54 5.05
N HIS A 205 9.02 -13.89 5.63
CA HIS A 205 7.62 -14.12 5.27
C HIS A 205 7.28 -13.64 3.85
N VAL A 206 7.92 -12.56 3.37
CA VAL A 206 7.81 -12.11 1.97
C VAL A 206 8.25 -13.21 1.01
N VAL A 207 9.46 -13.74 1.24
CA VAL A 207 10.08 -14.74 0.37
C VAL A 207 9.21 -15.98 0.28
N ILE A 208 8.74 -16.51 1.41
CA ILE A 208 7.82 -17.66 1.42
C ILE A 208 6.54 -17.34 0.63
N GLY A 209 6.02 -16.12 0.76
CA GLY A 209 4.85 -15.67 0.00
C GLY A 209 5.05 -15.77 -1.51
N PHE A 210 6.25 -15.45 -2.01
CA PHE A 210 6.60 -15.63 -3.42
C PHE A 210 6.90 -17.08 -3.78
N GLU A 211 7.52 -17.86 -2.91
CA GLU A 211 7.80 -19.28 -3.16
C GLU A 211 6.52 -20.10 -3.28
N ASP A 212 5.51 -19.81 -2.48
CA ASP A 212 4.20 -20.46 -2.53
C ASP A 212 3.16 -19.59 -3.24
N TRP A 213 3.59 -18.83 -4.27
CA TRP A 213 2.75 -17.85 -4.94
C TRP A 213 1.52 -18.50 -5.57
N ASP A 214 0.36 -17.95 -5.21
CA ASP A 214 -0.91 -18.23 -5.83
C ASP A 214 -1.66 -16.90 -5.95
N LYS A 215 -1.92 -16.49 -7.19
CA LYS A 215 -2.51 -15.18 -7.50
C LYS A 215 -3.96 -15.08 -7.02
N GLU A 216 -4.73 -16.16 -7.12
CA GLU A 216 -6.11 -16.19 -6.70
C GLU A 216 -6.21 -16.10 -5.17
N ILE A 217 -5.40 -16.91 -4.46
CA ILE A 217 -5.31 -16.86 -3.00
C ILE A 217 -4.81 -15.48 -2.55
N TYR A 218 -3.83 -14.91 -3.24
CA TYR A 218 -3.33 -13.56 -2.97
C TYR A 218 -4.48 -12.54 -3.02
N PHE A 219 -5.20 -12.44 -4.14
CA PHE A 219 -6.31 -11.48 -4.28
C PHE A 219 -7.44 -11.71 -3.29
N LYS A 220 -7.90 -12.95 -3.10
CA LYS A 220 -8.94 -13.25 -2.10
C LYS A 220 -8.52 -12.81 -0.70
N SER A 221 -7.24 -13.01 -0.35
CA SER A 221 -6.69 -12.61 0.95
C SER A 221 -6.67 -11.09 1.14
N LEU A 222 -6.43 -10.32 0.08
CA LEU A 222 -6.45 -8.85 0.15
C LEU A 222 -7.83 -8.33 0.52
N TRP A 223 -8.86 -8.86 -0.14
CA TRP A 223 -10.23 -8.37 -0.02
C TRP A 223 -11.03 -9.03 1.10
N GLY A 224 -10.43 -9.97 1.85
CA GLY A 224 -11.11 -10.69 2.93
C GLY A 224 -12.18 -11.67 2.44
N ILE A 225 -12.10 -12.08 1.17
CA ILE A 225 -12.98 -13.07 0.58
C ILE A 225 -12.55 -14.44 1.11
N LYS A 226 -13.46 -15.13 1.82
CA LYS A 226 -13.21 -16.50 2.30
C LYS A 226 -13.28 -17.49 1.13
N GLU A 227 -12.44 -18.52 1.18
CA GLU A 227 -12.51 -19.70 0.30
C GLU A 227 -13.84 -20.45 0.45
#